data_AF-A0A7K4DQX1-F1
#
_entry.id   AF-A0A7K4DQX1-F1
#
_cell.length_a   1.000
_cell.length_b   1.000
_cell.length_c   1.000
_cell.angle_alpha   90.00
_cell.angle_beta   90.00
_cell.angle_gamma   90.00
#
_symmetry.space_group_name_H-M   'P 1'
#
loop_
_entity.id
_entity.type
_entity.pdbx_description
1 polymer ?
#
loop_
_entity_poly.entity_id
_entity_poly.type
_entity_poly.pdbx_seq_one_letter_code
_entity_poly.pdbx_strand_id
1 'polypeptide(L)'
;MEPEDRKELETLLDIVINQIPSYTNMVISANWNVNSDDCIFGMVYHSFVAKSTDYLQNKFIDIKKPDNAETTFEMMNMVSEVFNDRLADIKQSIISASNS
;
A
#
# COMPACT_ATOMS: atom_id res chain seq x y z
N MET A 1 14.64 -5.83 8.27
CA MET A 1 13.21 -5.86 8.64
C MET A 1 12.98 -7.11 9.46
N GLU A 2 12.28 -7.01 10.60
CA GLU A 2 11.93 -8.20 11.38
C GLU A 2 10.91 -9.05 10.59
N PRO A 3 10.95 -10.40 10.65
CA PRO A 3 10.02 -11.24 9.90
C PRO A 3 8.54 -10.97 10.20
N GLU A 4 8.22 -10.57 11.42
CA GLU A 4 6.87 -10.18 11.84
C GLU A 4 6.39 -8.90 11.16
N ASP A 5 7.27 -7.90 10.99
CA ASP A 5 6.94 -6.65 10.32
C ASP A 5 6.64 -6.91 8.85
N ARG A 6 7.47 -7.73 8.20
CA ARG A 6 7.24 -8.10 6.80
C ARG A 6 5.87 -8.75 6.61
N LYS A 7 5.54 -9.72 7.46
CA LYS A 7 4.28 -10.45 7.38
C LYS A 7 3.07 -9.54 7.60
N GLU A 8 3.15 -8.61 8.55
CA GLU A 8 2.07 -7.67 8.81
C GLU A 8 1.91 -6.69 7.64
N LEU A 9 3.01 -6.15 7.11
CA LEU A 9 2.99 -5.31 5.92
C LEU A 9 2.42 -6.04 4.69
N GLU A 10 2.79 -7.31 4.47
CA GLU A 10 2.20 -8.14 3.41
C GLU A 10 0.69 -8.32 3.62
N THR A 11 0.24 -8.54 4.86
CA THR A 11 -1.18 -8.66 5.20
C THR A 11 -1.94 -7.35 4.94
N LEU A 12 -1.36 -6.21 5.33
CA LEU A 12 -1.93 -4.89 5.04
C LEU A 12 -2.02 -4.65 3.53
N LEU A 13 -1.01 -5.07 2.76
CA LEU A 13 -1.04 -4.96 1.31
C LEU A 13 -2.14 -5.82 0.69
N ASP A 14 -2.31 -7.07 1.15
CA ASP A 14 -3.39 -7.95 0.67
C ASP A 14 -4.77 -7.34 0.96
N ILE A 15 -4.96 -6.71 2.13
CA ILE A 15 -6.19 -5.97 2.44
C ILE A 15 -6.44 -4.85 1.42
N VAL A 16 -5.41 -4.09 1.07
CA VAL A 16 -5.53 -2.98 0.12
C VAL A 16 -5.76 -3.48 -1.31
N ILE A 17 -5.09 -4.55 -1.74
CA ILE A 17 -5.31 -5.20 -3.04
C ILE A 17 -6.76 -5.68 -3.16
N ASN A 18 -7.32 -6.24 -2.09
CA ASN A 18 -8.72 -6.68 -2.05
C ASN A 18 -9.74 -5.52 -2.20
N GLN A 19 -9.30 -4.26 -2.05
CA GLN A 19 -10.12 -3.07 -2.27
C GLN A 19 -10.11 -2.57 -3.72
N ILE A 20 -9.25 -3.12 -4.59
CA ILE A 20 -9.14 -2.72 -6.00
C ILE A 20 -10.50 -2.69 -6.71
N PRO A 21 -11.40 -3.69 -6.60
CA PRO A 21 -12.71 -3.61 -7.25
C PRO A 21 -13.53 -2.39 -6.83
N SER A 22 -13.43 -1.98 -5.56
CA SER A 22 -14.11 -0.78 -5.06
C SER A 22 -13.47 0.49 -5.65
N TYR A 23 -12.14 0.53 -5.78
CA TYR A 23 -11.44 1.65 -6.40
C TYR A 23 -11.79 1.76 -7.89
N THR A 24 -11.82 0.64 -8.61
CA THR A 24 -12.23 0.56 -10.01
C THR A 24 -13.63 1.13 -10.21
N ASN A 25 -14.60 0.68 -9.41
CA ASN A 25 -15.98 1.20 -9.47
C ASN A 25 -16.05 2.71 -9.21
N MET A 26 -15.29 3.20 -8.22
CA MET A 26 -15.26 4.62 -7.89
C MET A 26 -14.71 5.45 -9.06
N VAL A 27 -13.56 5.06 -9.63
CA VAL A 27 -12.91 5.77 -10.74
C VAL A 27 -13.79 5.76 -11.99
N ILE A 28 -14.39 4.62 -12.33
CA ILE A 28 -15.32 4.51 -13.47
C ILE A 28 -16.55 5.40 -13.24
N SER A 29 -17.16 5.34 -12.05
CA SER A 29 -18.37 6.11 -11.74
C SER A 29 -18.15 7.62 -11.79
N ALA A 30 -16.94 8.06 -11.43
CA ALA A 30 -16.59 9.47 -11.44
C ALA A 30 -16.29 10.01 -12.84
N ASN A 31 -16.15 9.12 -13.85
CA ASN A 31 -15.88 9.43 -15.25
C ASN A 31 -14.71 10.41 -15.41
N TRP A 32 -13.64 10.18 -14.64
CA TRP A 32 -12.46 11.05 -14.67
C TRP A 32 -11.73 10.90 -16.00
N ASN A 33 -11.29 12.03 -16.56
CA ASN A 33 -10.47 12.06 -17.77
C ASN A 33 -8.98 11.81 -17.44
N VAL A 34 -8.70 10.71 -16.75
CA VAL A 34 -7.35 10.26 -16.37
C VAL A 34 -7.22 8.77 -16.70
N ASN A 35 -5.98 8.27 -16.80
CA ASN A 35 -5.76 6.84 -16.92
C ASN A 35 -6.27 6.13 -15.64
N SER A 36 -7.34 5.33 -15.78
CA SER A 36 -7.97 4.65 -14.66
C SER A 36 -7.03 3.71 -13.93
N ASP A 37 -6.18 2.98 -14.66
CA ASP A 37 -5.27 2.00 -14.05
C ASP A 37 -4.20 2.71 -13.22
N ASP A 38 -3.62 3.81 -13.72
CA ASP A 38 -2.66 4.63 -12.97
C ASP A 38 -3.30 5.28 -11.74
N CYS A 39 -4.57 5.70 -11.87
CA CYS A 39 -5.33 6.26 -10.77
C CYS A 39 -5.58 5.23 -9.66
N ILE A 40 -6.04 4.03 -10.03
CA ILE A 40 -6.27 2.93 -9.09
C ILE A 40 -4.95 2.50 -8.44
N PHE A 41 -3.86 2.42 -9.21
CA PHE A 41 -2.54 2.14 -8.69
C PHE A 41 -2.10 3.17 -7.64
N GLY A 42 -2.31 4.46 -7.92
CA GLY A 42 -2.05 5.53 -6.95
C GLY A 42 -2.88 5.38 -5.68
N MET A 43 -4.16 5.01 -5.79
CA MET A 43 -5.02 4.75 -4.64
C MET A 43 -4.54 3.56 -3.79
N VAL A 44 -4.13 2.46 -4.42
CA VAL A 44 -3.54 1.29 -3.74
C VAL A 44 -2.28 1.71 -3.00
N TYR A 45 -1.36 2.40 -3.67
CA TYR A 45 -0.11 2.87 -3.05
C TYR A 45 -0.38 3.76 -1.83
N HIS A 46 -1.23 4.79 -1.98
CA HIS A 46 -1.55 5.71 -0.88
C HIS A 46 -2.21 5.00 0.31
N SER A 47 -3.17 4.11 0.05
CA SER A 47 -3.85 3.35 1.10
C SER A 47 -2.88 2.43 1.84
N PHE A 48 -1.97 1.76 1.11
CA PHE A 48 -0.95 0.91 1.70
C PHE A 48 0.06 1.69 2.54
N VAL A 49 0.57 2.82 2.03
CA VAL A 49 1.52 3.67 2.77
C VAL A 49 0.90 4.20 4.05
N ALA A 50 -0.36 4.67 4.01
CA ALA A 50 -1.05 5.17 5.19
C ALA A 50 -1.18 4.09 6.28
N LYS A 51 -1.74 2.93 5.92
CA LYS A 51 -1.92 1.80 6.87
C LYS A 51 -0.60 1.30 7.45
N SER A 52 0.41 1.17 6.59
CA SER A 52 1.73 0.69 7.00
C SER A 52 2.45 1.68 7.91
N THR A 53 2.31 2.98 7.62
CA THR A 53 2.87 4.04 8.47
C THR A 53 2.22 4.01 9.85
N ASP A 54 0.90 3.91 9.93
CA ASP A 54 0.19 3.82 11.21
C ASP A 54 0.66 2.61 12.04
N TYR A 55 0.79 1.44 11.41
CA TYR A 55 1.31 0.24 12.07
C TYR A 55 2.74 0.44 12.60
N LEU A 56 3.66 0.87 11.74
CA LEU A 56 5.08 1.00 12.07
C LEU A 56 5.32 2.11 13.11
N GLN A 57 4.58 3.23 13.04
CA GLN A 57 4.65 4.29 14.04
C GLN A 57 4.25 3.79 15.42
N ASN A 58 3.13 3.07 15.52
CA ASN A 58 2.68 2.50 16.78
C ASN A 58 3.71 1.53 17.36
N LYS A 59 4.26 0.63 16.54
CA LYS A 59 5.33 -0.28 16.97
C LYS A 59 6.57 0.48 17.45
N PHE A 60 6.98 1.52 16.73
CA PHE A 60 8.16 2.31 17.08
C PHE A 60 7.99 3.07 18.39
N ILE A 61 6.78 3.57 18.66
CA ILE A 61 6.41 4.15 19.96
C ILE A 61 6.56 3.09 21.07
N ASP A 62 6.04 1.88 20.87
CA ASP A 62 6.09 0.80 21.86
C ASP A 62 7.52 0.39 22.24
N ILE A 63 8.42 0.33 21.24
CA ILE A 63 9.85 0.01 21.46
C ILE A 63 10.70 1.24 21.82
N LYS A 64 10.09 2.41 21.99
CA LYS A 64 10.76 3.69 22.31
C LYS A 64 11.86 4.07 21.33
N LYS A 65 11.66 3.76 20.04
CA LYS A 65 12.59 4.17 18.98
C LYS A 65 12.56 5.70 18.83
N PRO A 66 13.71 6.37 18.60
CA PRO A 66 13.73 7.82 18.46
C PRO A 66 12.92 8.28 17.24
N ASP A 67 12.07 9.28 17.45
CA ASP A 67 11.34 9.95 16.37
C ASP A 67 12.27 10.94 15.65
N ASN A 68 12.92 10.47 14.59
CA ASN A 68 13.86 11.25 13.80
C ASN A 68 13.81 10.87 12.31
N ALA A 69 14.54 11.63 11.49
CA ALA A 69 14.55 11.46 10.05
C ALA A 69 15.07 10.09 9.60
N GLU A 70 16.07 9.52 10.30
CA GLU A 70 16.63 8.21 10.01
C GLU A 70 15.59 7.10 10.22
N THR A 71 14.89 7.14 11.35
CA THR A 71 13.82 6.20 11.68
C THR A 71 12.66 6.29 10.69
N THR A 72 12.31 7.51 10.26
CA THR A 72 11.30 7.73 9.22
C THR A 72 11.74 7.13 7.87
N PHE A 73 13.01 7.31 7.50
CA PHE A 73 13.55 6.78 6.26
C PHE A 73 13.57 5.25 6.25
N GLU A 74 13.93 4.63 7.38
CA GLU A 74 13.86 3.18 7.55
C GLU A 74 12.43 2.65 7.37
N MET A 75 11.42 3.32 7.95
CA MET A 75 10.02 2.94 7.74
C MET A 75 9.64 3.00 6.27
N MET A 76 9.95 4.11 5.60
CA MET A 76 9.58 4.30 4.19
C MET A 76 10.27 3.28 3.28
N ASN A 77 11.52 2.89 3.59
CA ASN A 77 12.21 1.82 2.88
C ASN A 77 11.52 0.48 3.08
N MET A 78 11.14 0.13 4.31
CA MET A 78 10.42 -1.11 4.62
C MET A 78 9.08 -1.20 3.87
N VAL A 79 8.31 -0.12 3.87
CA VAL A 79 7.04 -0.03 3.12
C VAL A 79 7.29 -0.16 1.62
N SER A 80 8.27 0.57 1.09
CA SER A 80 8.58 0.56 -0.35
C SER A 80 9.06 -0.81 -0.83
N GLU A 81 9.86 -1.52 -0.03
CA GLU A 81 10.33 -2.87 -0.35
C GLU A 81 9.15 -3.85 -0.53
N VAL A 82 8.25 -3.93 0.46
CA VAL A 82 7.08 -4.82 0.40
C VAL A 82 6.16 -4.49 -0.78
N PHE A 83 5.92 -3.20 -1.03
CA PHE A 83 5.10 -2.78 -2.16
C PHE A 83 5.71 -3.17 -3.51
N ASN A 84 7.03 -2.93 -3.66
CA ASN A 84 7.74 -3.21 -4.90
C ASN A 84 7.86 -4.72 -5.19
N ASP A 85 8.03 -5.54 -4.16
CA ASP A 85 8.07 -7.01 -4.28
C ASP A 85 6.77 -7.59 -4.87
N ARG A 86 5.65 -6.89 -4.68
CA ARG A 86 4.31 -7.31 -5.12
C ARG A 86 3.78 -6.48 -6.30
N LEU A 87 4.63 -5.68 -6.94
CA LEU A 87 4.22 -4.76 -8.01
C LEU A 87 3.50 -5.47 -9.17
N ALA A 88 4.00 -6.65 -9.56
CA ALA A 88 3.39 -7.44 -10.64
C ALA A 88 1.97 -7.90 -10.27
N ASP A 89 1.78 -8.38 -9.05
CA ASP A 89 0.48 -8.83 -8.55
C ASP A 89 -0.53 -7.69 -8.48
N ILE A 90 -0.12 -6.53 -7.94
CA ILE A 90 -0.96 -5.33 -7.87
C ILE A 90 -1.43 -4.95 -9.28
N LYS A 91 -0.52 -4.86 -10.24
CA LYS A 91 -0.85 -4.52 -11.64
C LYS A 91 -1.81 -5.54 -12.25
N GLN A 92 -1.58 -6.83 -12.01
CA GLN A 92 -2.45 -7.88 -12.52
C GLN A 92 -3.86 -7.82 -11.91
N SER A 93 -3.98 -7.52 -10.62
CA SER A 93 -5.27 -7.34 -9.95
C SER A 93 -6.04 -6.14 -10.52
N ILE A 94 -5.37 -5.03 -10.82
CA ILE A 94 -5.99 -3.85 -11.45
C ILE A 94 -6.54 -4.22 -12.83
N ILE A 95 -5.71 -4.82 -13.69
CA ILE A 95 -6.12 -5.25 -15.04
C ILE A 95 -7.31 -6.22 -14.96
N SER A 96 -7.32 -7.13 -13.98
CA SER A 96 -8.39 -8.11 -13.84
C SER A 96 -9.70 -7.45 -13.40
N ALA A 97 -9.65 -6.48 -12.50
CA ALA A 97 -10.83 -5.73 -12.05
C ALA A 97 -11.41 -4.82 -13.14
N SER A 98 -10.56 -4.22 -13.99
CA SER A 98 -11.01 -3.36 -15.11
C SER A 98 -11.70 -4.15 -16.23
N ASN A 99 -11.46 -5.46 -16.33
CA ASN A 99 -12.06 -6.34 -17.36
C ASN A 99 -13.25 -7.17 -16.85
N SER A 100 -13.66 -6.97 -15.59
CA SER A 100 -14.78 -7.67 -14.94
C SER A 100 -16.09 -6.91 -15.13
#